data_AF-A0A848TIA5-F1
#
_entry.id   AF-A0A848TIA5-F1
#
_cell.length_a   1.000
_cell.length_b   1.000
_cell.length_c   1.000
_cell.angle_alpha   90.00
_cell.angle_beta   90.00
_cell.angle_gamma   90.00
#
_symmetry.space_group_name_H-M   'P 1'
#
loop_
_entity.id
_entity.type
_entity.pdbx_description
1 polymer ?
#
loop_
_entity_poly.entity_id
_entity_poly.type
_entity_poly.pdbx_seq_one_letter_code
_entity_poly.pdbx_strand_id
1 'polypeptide(L)'
;MNTRSAQGEVLAPASALVDDFRIGVAYGGLVVYHHVMFDQHQIVIANGAASESFHPGDGALGTLDGQERETLFRVFPTLRSDAGAYGNASRPRLGFTETRALRHA
;
A
#
# COMPACT_ATOMS: atom_id res chain seq x y z
N MET A 1 15.18 -0.75 14.62
CA MET A 1 13.97 -1.57 14.39
C MET A 1 13.09 -1.45 15.62
N ASN A 2 12.00 -0.70 15.54
CA ASN A 2 11.08 -0.47 16.66
C ASN A 2 9.81 -1.29 16.42
N THR A 3 9.81 -2.56 16.82
CA THR A 3 8.64 -3.43 16.77
C THR A 3 7.71 -3.11 17.93
N ARG A 4 6.96 -2.01 17.82
CA ARG A 4 5.74 -1.86 18.63
C ARG A 4 4.72 -2.89 18.14
N SER A 5 4.16 -3.64 19.08
CA SER A 5 3.11 -4.63 18.81
C SER A 5 1.90 -3.95 18.15
N ALA A 6 1.50 -4.50 17.00
CA ALA A 6 0.52 -3.97 16.02
C ALA A 6 -0.96 -4.02 16.46
N GLN A 7 -1.27 -4.27 17.73
CA GLN A 7 -2.67 -4.49 18.13
C GLN A 7 -3.50 -3.23 17.91
N GLY A 8 -4.48 -3.33 17.01
CA GLY A 8 -5.44 -2.25 16.70
C GLY A 8 -5.02 -1.31 15.57
N GLU A 9 -3.87 -1.51 14.93
CA GLU A 9 -3.46 -0.72 13.75
C GLU A 9 -4.03 -1.30 12.47
N VAL A 10 -4.52 -0.43 11.59
CA VAL A 10 -5.07 -0.80 10.28
C VAL A 10 -4.53 0.12 9.19
N LEU A 11 -4.48 -0.40 7.97
CA LEU A 11 -4.21 0.38 6.76
C LEU A 11 -5.51 0.99 6.26
N ALA A 12 -5.44 2.25 5.88
CA ALA A 12 -6.57 3.01 5.38
C ALA A 12 -6.18 3.72 4.07
N PRO A 13 -7.02 3.67 3.03
CA PRO A 13 -6.78 4.43 1.81
C PRO A 13 -6.73 5.93 2.12
N ALA A 14 -5.63 6.59 1.78
CA ALA A 14 -5.44 8.01 2.03
C ALA A 14 -6.54 8.89 1.41
N SER A 15 -7.07 8.50 0.25
CA SER A 15 -8.19 9.18 -0.40
C SER A 15 -9.49 9.17 0.43
N ALA A 16 -9.69 8.16 1.30
CA ALA A 16 -10.83 8.12 2.21
C ALA A 16 -10.64 9.05 3.43
N LEU A 17 -9.40 9.48 3.71
CA LEU A 17 -9.07 10.39 4.80
C LEU A 17 -9.30 11.87 4.45
N VAL A 18 -9.39 12.20 3.15
CA VAL A 18 -9.63 13.58 2.68
C VAL A 18 -10.90 14.14 3.31
N ASP A 19 -10.77 15.29 3.97
CA ASP A 19 -11.81 15.94 4.76
C ASP A 19 -12.00 17.43 4.44
N ASP A 20 -11.26 17.94 3.46
CA ASP A 20 -11.24 19.34 3.02
C ASP A 20 -10.94 20.35 4.15
N PHE A 21 -10.43 19.88 5.30
CA PHE A 21 -10.08 20.71 6.45
C PHE A 21 -8.65 20.46 6.94
N ARG A 22 -8.32 19.23 7.36
CA ARG A 22 -6.98 18.82 7.78
C ARG A 22 -6.22 18.07 6.67
N ILE A 23 -6.94 17.35 5.81
CA ILE A 23 -6.39 16.51 4.75
C ILE A 23 -7.06 16.91 3.44
N GLY A 24 -6.27 17.47 2.52
CA GLY A 24 -6.73 17.91 1.20
C GLY A 24 -5.95 17.24 0.06
N VAL A 25 -6.46 17.41 -1.16
CA VAL A 25 -5.81 16.93 -2.38
C VAL A 25 -4.90 18.03 -2.95
N ALA A 26 -3.64 17.69 -3.21
CA ALA A 26 -2.76 18.55 -3.99
C ALA A 26 -2.95 18.26 -5.49
N TYR A 27 -3.24 19.29 -6.28
CA TYR A 27 -3.47 19.19 -7.72
C TYR A 27 -2.24 19.65 -8.52
N GLY A 28 -1.91 18.93 -9.58
CA GLY A 28 -0.82 19.26 -10.49
C GLY A 28 0.55 18.75 -10.03
N GLY A 29 1.61 19.30 -10.64
CA GLY A 29 2.99 18.86 -10.43
C GLY A 29 3.36 17.62 -11.26
N LEU A 30 4.65 17.28 -11.25
CA LEU A 30 5.15 16.02 -11.81
C LEU A 30 5.11 14.95 -10.73
N VAL A 31 4.45 13.83 -11.01
CA VAL A 31 4.41 12.67 -10.13
C VAL A 31 5.22 11.54 -10.76
N VAL A 32 6.12 10.96 -9.98
CA VAL A 32 6.86 9.75 -10.35
C VAL A 32 6.42 8.64 -9.40
N TYR A 33 5.97 7.52 -9.96
CA TYR A 33 5.58 6.35 -9.19
C TYR A 33 6.77 5.41 -9.05
N HIS A 34 7.08 5.04 -7.80
CA HIS A 34 8.09 4.05 -7.48
C HIS A 34 7.44 2.89 -6.75
N HIS A 35 7.59 1.68 -7.29
CA HIS A 35 7.16 0.45 -6.62
C HIS A 35 8.30 -0.07 -5.73
N VAL A 36 8.10 0.00 -4.41
CA VAL A 36 9.07 -0.48 -3.41
C VAL A 36 8.53 -1.76 -2.79
N MET A 37 9.25 -2.87 -2.96
CA MET A 37 8.83 -4.19 -2.50
C MET A 37 9.98 -4.88 -1.74
N PHE A 38 9.64 -5.56 -0.66
CA PHE A 38 10.56 -6.32 0.19
C PHE A 38 10.23 -7.81 0.15
N ASP A 39 10.98 -8.66 0.86
CA ASP A 39 10.67 -10.10 0.97
C ASP A 39 9.33 -10.38 1.66
N GLN A 40 8.85 -9.44 2.48
CA GLN A 40 7.54 -9.45 3.12
C GLN A 40 6.96 -8.03 3.14
N HIS A 41 5.64 -7.91 3.23
CA HIS A 41 4.99 -6.62 3.34
C HIS A 41 5.47 -5.81 4.55
N GLN A 42 5.79 -4.54 4.36
CA GLN A 42 6.25 -3.66 5.44
C GLN A 42 5.53 -2.32 5.45
N ILE A 43 5.48 -1.72 6.64
CA ILE A 43 5.15 -0.30 6.80
C ILE A 43 6.45 0.49 6.71
N VAL A 44 6.47 1.47 5.81
CA VAL A 44 7.59 2.40 5.60
C VAL A 44 7.17 3.81 6.01
N ILE A 45 8.14 4.67 6.30
CA ILE A 45 7.90 6.09 6.56
C ILE A 45 8.33 6.90 5.34
N ALA A 46 7.39 7.62 4.73
CA ALA A 46 7.63 8.51 3.61
C ALA A 46 7.17 9.92 3.97
N ASN A 47 8.07 10.90 3.91
CA ASN A 47 7.79 12.30 4.29
C ASN A 47 7.12 12.45 5.67
N GLY A 48 7.51 11.61 6.62
CA GLY A 48 6.95 11.61 7.99
C GLY A 48 5.61 10.89 8.14
N ALA A 49 5.00 10.39 7.06
CA ALA A 49 3.78 9.60 7.10
C ALA A 49 4.07 8.09 6.99
N ALA A 50 3.35 7.28 7.76
CA ALA A 50 3.36 5.83 7.59
C ALA A 50 2.65 5.45 6.28
N SER A 51 3.25 4.55 5.51
CA SER A 51 2.74 4.07 4.23
C SER A 51 3.06 2.60 4.06
N GLU A 52 2.33 1.89 3.21
CA GLU A 52 2.62 0.49 2.92
C GLU A 52 3.64 0.35 1.77
N SER A 53 4.52 -0.65 1.87
CA SER A 53 5.27 -1.14 0.71
C SER A 53 4.33 -1.78 -0.30
N PHE A 54 4.75 -1.90 -1.56
CA PHE A 54 3.95 -2.56 -2.58
C PHE A 54 3.59 -4.00 -2.18
N HIS A 55 2.30 -4.32 -2.30
CA HIS A 55 1.76 -5.67 -2.11
C HIS A 55 1.13 -6.12 -3.43
N PRO A 56 1.60 -7.22 -4.05
CA PRO A 56 1.15 -7.66 -5.38
C PRO A 56 -0.28 -8.26 -5.38
N GLY A 57 -0.90 -8.49 -4.23
CA GLY A 57 -2.30 -8.93 -4.11
C GLY A 57 -3.33 -7.87 -4.55
N ASP A 58 -4.62 -8.23 -4.53
CA ASP A 58 -5.77 -7.34 -4.77
C ASP A 58 -5.75 -6.54 -6.09
N GLY A 59 -5.18 -7.11 -7.15
CA GLY A 59 -5.15 -6.50 -8.49
C GLY A 59 -4.01 -5.50 -8.71
N ALA A 60 -3.13 -5.29 -7.74
CA ALA A 60 -1.99 -4.38 -7.83
C ALA A 60 -1.00 -4.75 -8.95
N LEU A 61 -0.85 -6.04 -9.28
CA LEU A 61 -0.06 -6.47 -10.44
C LEU A 61 -0.57 -5.91 -11.77
N GLY A 62 -1.86 -5.56 -11.86
CA GLY A 62 -2.47 -4.95 -13.04
C GLY A 62 -2.15 -3.47 -13.21
N THR A 63 -1.62 -2.81 -12.18
CA THR A 63 -1.22 -1.38 -12.24
C THR A 63 0.19 -1.20 -12.77
N LEU A 64 0.98 -2.27 -12.81
CA LEU A 64 2.32 -2.27 -13.37
C LEU A 64 2.26 -2.33 -14.89
N ASP A 65 3.16 -1.62 -15.55
CA ASP A 65 3.32 -1.81 -16.99
C ASP A 65 3.93 -3.20 -17.31
N GLY A 66 3.94 -3.56 -18.60
CA GLY A 66 4.44 -4.86 -19.03
C GLY A 66 5.92 -5.10 -18.64
N GLN A 67 6.76 -4.08 -18.73
CA GLN A 67 8.20 -4.20 -18.47
C GLN A 67 8.51 -4.25 -16.96
N GLU A 68 7.80 -3.46 -16.16
CA GLU A 68 7.86 -3.47 -14.70
C GLU A 68 7.40 -4.82 -14.15
N ARG A 69 6.28 -5.34 -14.68
CA ARG A 69 5.75 -6.64 -14.27
C ARG A 69 6.70 -7.79 -14.62
N GLU A 70 7.32 -7.77 -15.79
CA GLU A 70 8.34 -8.76 -16.15
C GLU A 70 9.59 -8.65 -15.28
N THR A 71 10.01 -7.43 -14.93
CA THR A 71 11.09 -7.20 -13.98
C THR A 71 10.74 -7.77 -12.61
N LEU A 72 9.51 -7.54 -12.15
CA LEU A 72 9.01 -8.09 -10.90
C LEU A 72 9.03 -9.63 -10.92
N PHE A 73 8.53 -10.27 -11.98
CA PHE A 73 8.54 -11.74 -12.09
C PHE A 73 9.94 -12.32 -12.18
N ARG A 74 10.92 -11.58 -12.69
CA ARG A 74 12.32 -12.03 -12.65
C ARG A 74 12.87 -12.05 -11.21
N VAL A 75 12.46 -11.12 -10.36
CA VAL A 75 12.90 -11.03 -8.95
C VAL A 75 12.07 -11.96 -8.05
N PHE A 76 10.76 -12.07 -8.31
CA PHE A 76 9.80 -12.89 -7.56
C PHE A 76 9.02 -13.82 -8.52
N PRO A 77 9.62 -14.92 -8.99
CA PRO A 77 9.05 -15.77 -10.04
C PRO A 77 7.70 -16.40 -9.71
N THR A 78 7.46 -16.71 -8.43
CA THR A 78 6.22 -17.34 -7.96
C THR A 78 4.98 -16.48 -8.23
N LEU A 79 5.13 -15.15 -8.29
CA LEU A 79 4.04 -14.22 -8.52
C LEU A 79 3.43 -14.30 -9.92
N ARG A 80 4.15 -14.91 -10.88
CA ARG A 80 3.63 -15.11 -12.25
C ARG A 80 2.44 -16.06 -12.28
N SER A 81 2.46 -17.09 -11.42
CA SER A 81 1.41 -18.10 -11.32
C SER A 81 0.48 -17.89 -10.14
N ASP A 82 0.97 -17.27 -9.07
CA ASP A 82 0.22 -17.07 -7.83
C ASP A 82 0.64 -15.78 -7.13
N ALA A 83 -0.19 -14.74 -7.23
CA ALA A 83 0.02 -13.48 -6.53
C ALA A 83 -0.05 -13.63 -5.00
N GLY A 84 -0.76 -14.65 -4.50
CA GLY A 84 -0.88 -14.96 -3.08
C GLY A 84 0.40 -15.54 -2.47
N ALA A 85 1.34 -16.02 -3.31
CA ALA A 85 2.62 -16.56 -2.87
C ALA A 85 3.51 -15.52 -2.15
N TYR A 86 3.20 -14.23 -2.27
CA TYR A 86 3.89 -13.17 -1.52
C TYR A 86 3.59 -13.20 -0.01
N GLY A 87 2.47 -13.80 0.39
CA GLY A 87 2.00 -13.80 1.77
C GLY A 87 1.06 -12.64 2.10
N ASN A 88 0.78 -12.48 3.39
CA ASN A 88 -0.21 -11.52 3.88
C ASN A 88 0.36 -10.12 4.05
N ALA A 89 -0.51 -9.11 3.97
CA ALA A 89 -0.19 -7.76 4.39
C ALA A 89 0.18 -7.73 5.89
N SER A 90 1.09 -6.82 6.26
CA SER A 90 1.57 -6.63 7.63
C SER A 90 0.52 -6.09 8.60
N ARG A 91 -0.60 -5.58 8.08
CA ARG A 91 -1.73 -5.01 8.82
C ARG A 91 -3.05 -5.30 8.06
N PRO A 92 -4.18 -5.41 8.75
CA PRO A 92 -5.50 -5.43 8.10
C PRO A 92 -5.73 -4.16 7.30
N ARG A 93 -6.43 -4.27 6.17
CA ARG A 93 -6.83 -3.13 5.34
C ARG A 93 -8.30 -2.84 5.54
N LEU A 94 -8.62 -1.56 5.63
CA LEU A 94 -9.99 -1.06 5.58
C LEU A 94 -10.38 -0.64 4.17
N GLY A 95 -11.64 -0.87 3.85
CA GLY A 95 -12.27 -0.27 2.69
C GLY A 95 -12.48 1.24 2.87
N PHE A 96 -12.83 1.89 1.76
CA PHE A 96 -13.11 3.32 1.74
C PHE A 96 -14.24 3.71 2.71
N THR A 97 -15.34 2.95 2.73
CA THR A 97 -16.50 3.19 3.60
C THR A 97 -16.15 3.03 5.08
N GLU A 98 -15.45 1.96 5.44
CA GLU A 98 -15.03 1.68 6.82
C GLU A 98 -14.09 2.77 7.35
N THR A 99 -13.13 3.18 6.52
CA THR A 99 -12.22 4.29 6.84
C THR A 99 -12.99 5.59 7.08
N ARG A 100 -13.98 5.90 6.26
CA ARG A 100 -14.82 7.08 6.46
C ARG A 100 -15.64 7.01 7.75
N ALA A 101 -16.13 5.84 8.13
CA ALA A 101 -16.84 5.66 9.39
C ALA A 101 -15.94 5.94 10.61
N LEU A 102 -14.68 5.48 10.58
CA LEU A 102 -13.73 5.70 11.67
C LEU A 102 -13.35 7.17 11.88
N ARG A 103 -13.45 8.02 10.85
CA ARG A 103 -13.16 9.47 11.00
C ARG A 103 -14.14 10.20 11.92
N HIS A 104 -15.30 9.61 12.19
CA HIS A 104 -16.37 10.18 13.00
C HIS A 104 -16.53 9.48 14.37
N ALA A 105 -15.73 8.45 14.64
CA ALA A 105 -15.68 7.77 15.93
C ALA A 105 -14.76 8.53 16.90
#